data_AF-A0A364JSJ3-F1
#
_entry.id   AF-A0A364JSJ3-F1
#
_cell.length_a   1.000
_cell.length_b   1.000
_cell.length_c   1.000
_cell.angle_alpha   90.00
_cell.angle_beta   90.00
_cell.angle_gamma   90.00
#
_symmetry.space_group_name_H-M   'P 1'
#
loop_
_entity.id
_entity.type
_entity.pdbx_description
1 polymer ?
#
loop_
_entity_poly.entity_id
_entity_poly.type
_entity_poly.pdbx_seq_one_letter_code
_entity_poly.pdbx_strand_id
1 'polypeptide(L)'
;MMERGRGALDILFVFACLADADDELDTVSLLARHLDPNEYRIHVIACFHEAGTSEQHHARLEALGVDIDPAPYDLSFDETVNYLAQKIPSFALIISCQNVADIYPALDRLYWQPPLIEYGRLVAHALAGPKHFTRRYVGTSSEVRDAAASRMAGREQHAILIPSARDFPTDARIITLWEKLLDEVLEDRQSPPPVSIFQSFLQGGFECSTHKRSDGRRLDLLVSTGHSTHAEADYRQLASYHIRTVRDGLRWHLIEGGAGQYDWSSFLPMLRAAKSCQMQVIWDLLHYGWPDDIDIWTAKFVDQFAGFARAVAKIIRDEMDDVPFYCPVNEISFHAWAGGEAAYFKPHARGRGFELKCQLARAAIAAMNEILLVDPRARFVHCEPAINIVPEFPSNKAQRAEAEGRRVAQFQAFDMIAGRLWPQLGGEEKLLDIIGLNYYPNNQWILDGPAISSTHAQYRPFRTMLTETYARYGRPILISETGAEGDNRGPWFRMIAAEAKAARNVGIPVEGICYYPIIDHLGWDDDRDCQSGLLSRTVINGQRGVHLPLAQAMGII
;
A
#
# COMPACT_ATOMS: atom_id res chain seq x y z
N MET A 1 10.91 -25.24 21.40
CA MET A 1 10.97 -25.08 19.93
C MET A 1 9.71 -24.32 19.56
N MET A 2 9.80 -22.99 19.49
CA MET A 2 8.64 -22.13 19.17
C MET A 2 8.34 -22.28 17.68
N GLU A 3 7.12 -22.68 17.32
CA GLU A 3 6.64 -22.57 15.94
C GLU A 3 6.67 -21.10 15.53
N ARG A 4 7.63 -20.73 14.68
CA ARG A 4 7.71 -19.39 14.11
C ARG A 4 6.72 -19.31 12.94
N GLY A 5 5.44 -19.06 13.23
CA GLY A 5 4.38 -18.86 12.23
C GLY A 5 4.47 -17.54 11.45
N ARG A 6 5.67 -17.15 10.99
CA ARG A 6 5.96 -15.84 10.36
C ARG A 6 5.82 -15.84 8.83
N GLY A 7 5.65 -17.00 8.19
CA GLY A 7 5.72 -17.18 6.73
C GLY A 7 7.14 -16.96 6.21
N ALA A 8 7.43 -17.44 4.99
CA ALA A 8 8.76 -17.30 4.42
C ALA A 8 9.13 -15.82 4.20
N LEU A 9 10.34 -15.46 4.57
CA LEU A 9 10.91 -14.12 4.43
C LEU A 9 11.72 -14.04 3.14
N ASP A 10 11.41 -13.05 2.30
CA ASP A 10 12.14 -12.80 1.06
C ASP A 10 13.42 -11.99 1.35
N ILE A 11 14.57 -12.57 1.03
CA ILE A 11 15.91 -11.98 1.15
C ILE A 11 16.41 -11.65 -0.26
N LEU A 12 16.74 -10.39 -0.50
CA LEU A 12 17.32 -9.94 -1.76
C LEU A 12 18.82 -9.81 -1.65
N PHE A 13 19.55 -10.57 -2.46
CA PHE A 13 20.96 -10.35 -2.73
C PHE A 13 21.10 -9.41 -3.93
N VAL A 14 21.84 -8.32 -3.75
CA VAL A 14 22.15 -7.37 -4.81
C VAL A 14 23.64 -7.48 -5.12
N PHE A 15 23.96 -7.82 -6.36
CA PHE A 15 25.33 -7.95 -6.86
C PHE A 15 25.69 -6.80 -7.81
N ALA A 16 26.96 -6.42 -7.84
CA ALA A 16 27.44 -5.54 -8.91
C ALA A 16 27.43 -6.33 -10.24
N CYS A 17 28.05 -7.51 -10.27
CA CYS A 17 27.93 -8.48 -11.37
C CYS A 17 28.00 -9.91 -10.81
N LEU A 18 27.55 -10.89 -11.61
CA LEU A 18 27.71 -12.31 -11.29
C LEU A 18 28.95 -12.85 -12.03
N ALA A 19 30.02 -13.18 -11.29
CA ALA A 19 31.25 -13.72 -11.86
C ALA A 19 31.66 -15.08 -11.27
N ASP A 20 32.37 -15.90 -12.07
CA ASP A 20 32.81 -17.26 -11.73
C ASP A 20 33.68 -17.33 -10.46
N ALA A 21 34.36 -16.24 -10.10
CA ALA A 21 35.24 -16.14 -8.95
C ALA A 21 34.64 -15.38 -7.75
N ASP A 22 33.31 -15.33 -7.64
CA ASP A 22 32.64 -14.68 -6.50
C ASP A 22 32.31 -15.66 -5.36
N ASP A 23 32.96 -15.48 -4.21
CA ASP A 23 32.65 -16.20 -2.97
C ASP A 23 31.20 -15.94 -2.54
N GLU A 24 30.71 -14.76 -2.87
CA GLU A 24 29.37 -14.30 -2.63
C GLU A 24 28.33 -15.16 -3.38
N LEU A 25 28.59 -15.55 -4.63
CA LEU A 25 27.72 -16.42 -5.42
C LEU A 25 27.70 -17.87 -4.90
N ASP A 26 28.84 -18.38 -4.45
CA ASP A 26 28.94 -19.69 -3.82
C ASP A 26 28.19 -19.72 -2.47
N THR A 27 28.20 -18.60 -1.74
CA THR A 27 27.43 -18.44 -0.50
C THR A 27 25.93 -18.45 -0.78
N VAL A 28 25.45 -17.73 -1.80
CA VAL A 28 24.03 -17.79 -2.23
C VAL A 28 23.63 -19.22 -2.56
N SER A 29 24.47 -19.94 -3.32
CA SER A 29 24.23 -21.34 -3.65
C SER A 29 24.16 -22.25 -2.42
N LEU A 30 25.03 -22.02 -1.43
CA LEU A 30 25.03 -22.77 -0.18
C LEU A 30 23.74 -22.50 0.61
N LEU A 31 23.38 -21.23 0.79
CA LEU A 31 22.17 -20.85 1.53
C LEU A 31 20.90 -21.36 0.86
N ALA A 32 20.79 -21.26 -0.47
CA ALA A 32 19.63 -21.74 -1.22
C ALA A 32 19.40 -23.27 -1.06
N ARG A 33 20.46 -24.06 -0.87
CA ARG A 33 20.35 -25.51 -0.65
C ARG A 33 19.94 -25.90 0.77
N HIS A 34 20.21 -25.05 1.75
CA HIS A 34 20.22 -25.46 3.16
C HIS A 34 19.26 -24.68 4.05
N LEU A 35 18.92 -23.44 3.70
CA LEU A 35 17.88 -22.71 4.42
C LEU A 35 16.53 -23.36 4.16
N ASP A 36 15.68 -23.42 5.19
CA ASP A 36 14.30 -23.89 5.03
C ASP A 36 13.54 -22.93 4.09
N PRO A 37 13.06 -23.39 2.92
CA PRO A 37 12.33 -22.55 1.98
C PRO A 37 10.99 -22.03 2.55
N ASN A 38 10.48 -22.63 3.63
CA ASN A 38 9.31 -22.14 4.36
C ASN A 38 9.64 -20.98 5.31
N GLU A 39 10.92 -20.80 5.66
CA GLU A 39 11.40 -19.68 6.49
C GLU A 39 12.07 -18.58 5.65
N TYR A 40 12.83 -18.94 4.62
CA TYR A 40 13.61 -17.99 3.81
C TYR A 40 13.50 -18.29 2.32
N ARG A 41 13.24 -17.26 1.52
CA ARG A 41 13.32 -17.30 0.05
C ARG A 41 14.37 -16.34 -0.44
N ILE A 42 15.24 -16.81 -1.33
CA ILE A 42 16.37 -16.04 -1.83
C ILE A 42 16.04 -15.51 -3.23
N HIS A 43 16.29 -14.21 -3.41
CA HIS A 43 16.15 -13.48 -4.66
C HIS A 43 17.47 -12.81 -5.00
N VAL A 44 17.77 -12.69 -6.28
CA VAL A 44 19.01 -12.10 -6.78
C VAL A 44 18.70 -11.00 -7.79
N ILE A 45 19.31 -9.84 -7.60
CA ILE A 45 19.41 -8.79 -8.61
C ILE A 45 20.88 -8.54 -8.89
N ALA A 46 21.26 -8.51 -10.16
CA ALA A 46 22.61 -8.13 -10.58
C ALA A 46 22.54 -6.84 -11.40
N CYS A 47 23.31 -5.82 -10.99
CA CYS A 47 23.25 -4.48 -11.59
C CYS A 47 23.95 -4.40 -12.96
N PHE A 48 24.96 -5.24 -13.19
CA PHE A 48 25.72 -5.28 -14.44
C PHE A 48 25.79 -6.69 -15.02
N HIS A 49 25.71 -6.76 -16.34
CA HIS A 49 25.89 -7.98 -17.11
C HIS A 49 27.33 -8.13 -17.57
N GLU A 50 28.01 -9.19 -17.13
CA GLU A 50 29.30 -9.59 -17.67
C GLU A 50 29.09 -10.58 -18.82
N ALA A 51 29.61 -10.25 -20.00
CA ALA A 51 29.40 -11.04 -21.21
C ALA A 51 30.12 -12.40 -21.12
N GLY A 52 29.37 -13.51 -21.27
CA GLY A 52 29.90 -14.86 -21.43
C GLY A 52 29.74 -15.81 -20.23
N THR A 53 29.50 -15.29 -19.02
CA THR A 53 29.39 -16.10 -17.78
C THR A 53 27.98 -16.04 -17.14
N SER A 54 27.23 -14.96 -17.37
CA SER A 54 25.95 -14.68 -16.70
C SER A 54 24.89 -15.76 -16.93
N GLU A 55 24.74 -16.31 -18.15
CA GLU A 55 23.73 -17.34 -18.44
C GLU A 55 23.97 -18.66 -17.67
N GLN A 56 25.23 -19.05 -17.50
CA GLN A 56 25.59 -20.25 -16.72
C GLN A 56 25.31 -20.04 -15.23
N HIS A 57 25.56 -18.84 -14.71
CA HIS A 57 25.24 -18.48 -13.34
C HIS A 57 23.74 -18.42 -13.08
N HIS A 58 22.97 -17.90 -14.04
CA HIS A 58 21.51 -17.87 -13.97
C HIS A 58 20.95 -19.29 -13.89
N ALA A 59 21.31 -20.15 -14.86
CA ALA A 59 20.86 -21.54 -14.87
C ALA A 59 21.25 -22.31 -13.59
N ARG A 60 22.44 -22.04 -13.03
CA ARG A 60 22.89 -22.64 -11.77
C ARG A 60 22.02 -22.22 -10.58
N LEU A 61 21.68 -20.96 -10.47
CA LEU A 61 20.88 -20.41 -9.35
C LEU A 61 19.39 -20.77 -9.50
N GLU A 62 18.84 -20.69 -10.71
CA GLU A 62 17.47 -21.11 -11.02
C GLU A 62 17.25 -22.60 -10.71
N ALA A 63 18.25 -23.45 -10.98
CA ALA A 63 18.21 -24.87 -10.61
C ALA A 63 18.15 -25.12 -9.08
N LEU A 64 18.51 -24.11 -8.27
CA LEU A 64 18.39 -24.11 -6.81
C LEU A 64 17.10 -23.43 -6.33
N GLY A 65 16.22 -23.02 -7.25
CA GLY A 65 14.98 -22.31 -6.92
C GLY A 65 15.17 -20.84 -6.53
N VAL A 66 16.31 -20.24 -6.88
CA VAL A 66 16.57 -18.80 -6.66
C VAL A 66 15.95 -18.01 -7.80
N ASP A 67 15.14 -17.00 -7.46
CA ASP A 67 14.59 -16.05 -8.43
C ASP A 67 15.64 -15.00 -8.79
N ILE A 68 15.82 -14.73 -10.08
CA ILE A 68 16.83 -13.81 -10.58
C ILE A 68 16.13 -12.77 -11.44
N ASP A 69 16.26 -11.49 -11.10
CA ASP A 69 15.76 -10.42 -11.95
C ASP A 69 16.89 -9.78 -12.78
N PRO A 70 16.95 -10.05 -14.09
CA PRO A 70 17.96 -9.49 -14.99
C PRO A 70 17.60 -8.08 -15.48
N ALA A 71 16.51 -7.46 -15.00
CA ALA A 71 16.05 -6.16 -15.50
C ALA A 71 17.15 -5.07 -15.52
N PRO A 72 18.03 -4.94 -14.51
CA PRO A 72 19.06 -3.91 -14.52
C PRO A 72 20.10 -4.01 -15.64
N TYR A 73 20.26 -5.18 -16.28
CA TYR A 73 21.28 -5.38 -17.31
C TYR A 73 21.17 -4.42 -18.50
N ASP A 74 19.96 -3.94 -18.77
CA ASP A 74 19.66 -3.03 -19.87
C ASP A 74 19.44 -1.58 -19.40
N LEU A 75 19.68 -1.28 -18.12
CA LEU A 75 19.43 0.03 -17.51
C LEU A 75 20.72 0.86 -17.37
N SER A 76 20.59 2.17 -17.51
CA SER A 76 21.62 3.10 -17.04
C SER A 76 21.76 3.06 -15.51
N PHE A 77 22.80 3.69 -14.97
CA PHE A 77 22.99 3.81 -13.52
C PHE A 77 21.77 4.44 -12.82
N ASP A 78 21.28 5.58 -13.33
CA ASP A 78 20.15 6.28 -12.72
C ASP A 78 18.84 5.47 -12.81
N GLU A 79 18.65 4.73 -13.91
CA GLU A 79 17.53 3.81 -14.06
C GLU A 79 17.64 2.60 -13.12
N THR A 80 18.85 2.05 -12.93
CA THR A 80 19.12 0.97 -11.98
C THR A 80 18.84 1.41 -10.55
N VAL A 81 19.28 2.62 -10.17
CA VAL A 81 18.98 3.21 -8.86
C VAL A 81 17.46 3.37 -8.65
N ASN A 82 16.75 3.89 -9.65
CA ASN A 82 15.29 3.99 -9.61
C ASN A 82 14.62 2.63 -9.43
N TYR A 83 15.07 1.65 -10.20
CA TYR A 83 14.53 0.31 -10.21
C TYR A 83 14.77 -0.39 -8.86
N LEU A 84 15.99 -0.30 -8.30
CA LEU A 84 16.31 -0.82 -6.98
C LEU A 84 15.45 -0.16 -5.89
N ALA A 85 15.27 1.16 -5.93
CA ALA A 85 14.42 1.88 -4.98
C ALA A 85 12.96 1.36 -5.02
N GLN A 86 12.46 0.95 -6.19
CA GLN A 86 11.12 0.35 -6.31
C GLN A 86 11.05 -1.09 -5.78
N LYS A 87 12.11 -1.89 -5.99
CA LYS A 87 12.13 -3.31 -5.63
C LYS A 87 12.44 -3.56 -4.16
N ILE A 88 13.46 -2.90 -3.61
CA ILE A 88 14.00 -3.10 -2.27
C ILE A 88 12.91 -3.19 -1.18
N PRO A 89 11.89 -2.30 -1.13
CA PRO A 89 10.87 -2.34 -0.09
C PRO A 89 10.05 -3.63 -0.02
N SER A 90 10.04 -4.44 -1.08
CA SER A 90 9.28 -5.70 -1.10
C SER A 90 9.99 -6.84 -0.34
N PHE A 91 11.25 -6.64 0.02
CA PHE A 91 12.07 -7.65 0.66
C PHE A 91 12.20 -7.39 2.16
N ALA A 92 12.29 -8.48 2.93
CA ALA A 92 12.55 -8.37 4.36
C ALA A 92 13.99 -7.86 4.59
N LEU A 93 14.96 -8.36 3.85
CA LEU A 93 16.36 -8.04 4.12
C LEU A 93 17.11 -7.93 2.81
N ILE A 94 18.03 -6.97 2.76
CA ILE A 94 18.90 -6.75 1.61
C ILE A 94 20.31 -7.18 1.98
N ILE A 95 20.95 -7.97 1.12
CA ILE A 95 22.36 -8.31 1.19
C ILE A 95 23.04 -7.72 -0.03
N SER A 96 23.79 -6.64 0.16
CA SER A 96 24.62 -6.08 -0.91
C SER A 96 25.96 -6.83 -0.95
N CYS A 97 26.14 -7.60 -2.02
CA CYS A 97 27.34 -8.37 -2.28
C CYS A 97 28.32 -7.54 -3.09
N GLN A 98 29.59 -7.54 -2.68
CA GLN A 98 30.63 -6.67 -3.25
C GLN A 98 30.36 -5.19 -2.92
N ASN A 99 31.01 -4.27 -3.65
CA ASN A 99 30.75 -2.84 -3.56
C ASN A 99 29.74 -2.41 -4.64
N VAL A 100 28.44 -2.61 -4.39
CA VAL A 100 27.37 -2.18 -5.32
C VAL A 100 27.20 -0.66 -5.23
N ALA A 101 27.57 0.07 -6.28
CA ALA A 101 27.50 1.54 -6.27
C ALA A 101 26.07 2.08 -6.19
N ASP A 102 25.10 1.33 -6.73
CA ASP A 102 23.70 1.72 -6.91
C ASP A 102 22.87 1.63 -5.61
N ILE A 103 23.32 0.82 -4.63
CA ILE A 103 22.48 0.48 -3.46
C ILE A 103 22.22 1.67 -2.54
N TYR A 104 23.25 2.48 -2.25
CA TYR A 104 23.10 3.64 -1.36
C TYR A 104 22.19 4.72 -1.97
N PRO A 105 22.42 5.16 -3.23
CA PRO A 105 21.50 6.08 -3.90
C PRO A 105 20.06 5.57 -3.98
N ALA A 106 19.84 4.26 -4.06
CA ALA A 106 18.50 3.67 -4.06
C ALA A 106 17.84 3.77 -2.68
N LEU A 107 18.59 3.44 -1.61
CA LEU A 107 18.12 3.54 -0.23
C LEU A 107 17.85 4.99 0.21
N ASP A 108 18.63 5.95 -0.30
CA ASP A 108 18.45 7.39 -0.05
C ASP A 108 17.11 7.93 -0.61
N ARG A 109 16.51 7.25 -1.59
CA ARG A 109 15.19 7.62 -2.15
C ARG A 109 14.02 7.11 -1.33
N LEU A 110 14.28 6.25 -0.34
CA LEU A 110 13.26 5.66 0.50
C LEU A 110 13.13 6.44 1.80
N TYR A 111 11.90 6.61 2.25
CA TYR A 111 11.63 7.07 3.60
C TYR A 111 11.94 5.97 4.63
N TRP A 112 11.58 4.72 4.31
CA TRP A 112 11.84 3.55 5.14
C TRP A 112 12.61 2.50 4.34
N GLN A 113 13.69 1.99 4.94
CA GLN A 113 14.56 0.99 4.35
C GLN A 113 14.45 -0.34 5.09
N PRO A 114 14.38 -1.49 4.39
CA PRO A 114 14.69 -2.77 4.99
C PRO A 114 16.15 -2.79 5.49
N PRO A 115 16.48 -3.62 6.50
CA PRO A 115 17.85 -3.74 6.97
C PRO A 115 18.80 -4.20 5.86
N LEU A 116 19.95 -3.54 5.79
CA LEU A 116 21.03 -3.85 4.85
C LEU A 116 22.16 -4.62 5.55
N ILE A 117 22.51 -5.77 5.00
CA ILE A 117 23.79 -6.44 5.26
C ILE A 117 24.70 -6.15 4.06
N GLU A 118 25.93 -5.76 4.32
CA GLU A 118 26.96 -5.77 3.28
C GLU A 118 27.82 -7.01 3.42
N TYR A 119 28.16 -7.63 2.30
CA TYR A 119 28.97 -8.85 2.26
C TYR A 119 30.09 -8.68 1.23
N GLY A 120 31.33 -8.83 1.68
CA GLY A 120 32.48 -8.72 0.78
C GLY A 120 33.71 -9.50 1.25
N ARG A 121 34.51 -9.92 0.27
CA ARG A 121 35.78 -10.62 0.48
C ARG A 121 37.05 -9.76 0.37
N LEU A 122 36.93 -8.51 -0.09
CA LEU A 122 38.06 -7.62 -0.31
C LEU A 122 38.05 -6.45 0.67
N VAL A 123 39.22 -6.12 1.23
CA VAL A 123 39.42 -4.93 2.08
C VAL A 123 38.95 -3.66 1.36
N ALA A 124 39.17 -3.56 0.04
CA ALA A 124 38.70 -2.43 -0.76
C ALA A 124 37.17 -2.26 -0.72
N HIS A 125 36.40 -3.36 -0.75
CA HIS A 125 34.93 -3.31 -0.63
C HIS A 125 34.49 -2.90 0.78
N ALA A 126 35.19 -3.39 1.80
CA ALA A 126 34.93 -3.03 3.19
C ALA A 126 35.17 -1.54 3.47
N LEU A 127 36.17 -0.94 2.82
CA LEU A 127 36.49 0.48 2.98
C LEU A 127 35.63 1.42 2.12
N ALA A 128 34.98 0.90 1.07
CA ALA A 128 34.16 1.68 0.16
C ALA A 128 32.81 2.10 0.76
N GLY A 129 32.22 3.17 0.21
CA GLY A 129 30.89 3.65 0.62
C GLY A 129 30.83 4.26 2.04
N PRO A 130 29.66 4.81 2.42
CA PRO A 130 29.50 5.58 3.65
C PRO A 130 29.08 4.75 4.89
N LYS A 131 28.71 3.46 4.74
CA LYS A 131 28.37 2.50 5.81
C LYS A 131 27.23 2.90 6.79
N HIS A 132 26.46 3.95 6.49
CA HIS A 132 25.44 4.47 7.41
C HIS A 132 24.13 3.66 7.39
N PHE A 133 23.79 3.01 6.28
CA PHE A 133 22.67 2.06 6.21
C PHE A 133 23.05 0.62 6.60
N THR A 134 24.34 0.29 6.60
CA THR A 134 24.84 -1.06 6.91
C THR A 134 24.49 -1.46 8.34
N ARG A 135 23.56 -2.41 8.50
CA ARG A 135 23.19 -2.95 9.82
C ARG A 135 24.23 -3.94 10.31
N ARG A 136 24.77 -4.75 9.40
CA ARG A 136 25.88 -5.68 9.62
C ARG A 136 26.79 -5.70 8.39
N TYR A 137 28.08 -5.88 8.62
CA TYR A 137 29.04 -6.15 7.54
C TYR A 137 29.63 -7.55 7.75
N VAL A 138 29.56 -8.39 6.73
CA VAL A 138 30.16 -9.74 6.73
C VAL A 138 31.47 -9.69 5.95
N GLY A 139 32.58 -9.93 6.64
CA GLY A 139 33.88 -10.18 6.03
C GLY A 139 34.22 -11.67 6.04
N THR A 140 34.86 -12.16 4.97
CA THR A 140 35.31 -13.56 4.88
C THR A 140 36.62 -13.85 5.61
N SER A 141 37.38 -12.80 5.97
CA SER A 141 38.62 -12.87 6.75
C SER A 141 38.64 -11.83 7.88
N SER A 142 39.56 -12.00 8.83
CA SER A 142 39.70 -11.03 9.93
C SER A 142 40.14 -9.66 9.42
N GLU A 143 41.01 -9.61 8.41
CA GLU A 143 41.46 -8.36 7.79
C GLU A 143 40.30 -7.57 7.16
N VAL A 144 39.39 -8.27 6.46
CA VAL A 144 38.23 -7.65 5.82
C VAL A 144 37.22 -7.17 6.87
N ARG A 145 36.95 -8.00 7.89
CA ARG A 145 36.10 -7.62 9.02
C ARG A 145 36.65 -6.37 9.72
N ASP A 146 37.94 -6.34 10.04
CA ASP A 146 38.56 -5.22 10.76
C ASP A 146 38.57 -3.94 9.91
N ALA A 147 38.77 -4.07 8.60
CA ALA A 147 38.62 -2.96 7.67
C ALA A 147 37.18 -2.39 7.69
N ALA A 148 36.15 -3.24 7.68
CA ALA A 148 34.77 -2.79 7.77
C ALA A 148 34.45 -2.14 9.12
N ALA A 149 34.92 -2.73 10.23
CA ALA A 149 34.77 -2.19 11.57
C ALA A 149 35.31 -0.75 11.66
N SER A 150 36.46 -0.48 11.04
CA SER A 150 37.06 0.88 10.99
C SER A 150 36.20 1.94 10.32
N ARG A 151 35.20 1.53 9.51
CA ARG A 151 34.24 2.41 8.82
C ARG A 151 32.88 2.48 9.51
N MET A 152 32.66 1.68 10.55
CA MET A 152 31.41 1.58 11.29
C MET A 152 31.57 2.14 12.71
N ALA A 153 32.02 3.40 12.83
CA ALA A 153 32.27 4.03 14.13
C ALA A 153 31.06 3.95 15.09
N GLY A 154 31.29 3.49 16.32
CA GLY A 154 30.26 3.22 17.34
C GLY A 154 29.41 1.97 17.08
N ARG A 155 29.71 1.22 16.02
CA ARG A 155 29.06 -0.01 15.56
C ARG A 155 30.11 -1.03 15.10
N GLU A 156 31.33 -0.95 15.63
CA GLU A 156 32.48 -1.76 15.21
C GLU A 156 32.17 -3.26 15.37
N GLN A 157 31.45 -3.63 16.44
CA GLN A 157 30.99 -4.98 16.73
C GLN A 157 29.99 -5.55 15.69
N HIS A 158 29.42 -4.69 14.83
CA HIS A 158 28.50 -5.12 13.76
C HIS A 158 29.23 -5.55 12.49
N ALA A 159 30.56 -5.40 12.42
CA ALA A 159 31.38 -6.10 11.45
C ALA A 159 31.72 -7.50 11.99
N ILE A 160 31.30 -8.53 11.28
CA ILE A 160 31.40 -9.93 11.71
C ILE A 160 32.17 -10.77 10.71
N LEU A 161 32.71 -11.88 11.20
CA LEU A 161 33.45 -12.86 10.41
C LEU A 161 32.55 -14.06 10.12
N ILE A 162 32.26 -14.31 8.85
CA ILE A 162 31.70 -15.58 8.38
C ILE A 162 32.63 -16.11 7.29
N PRO A 163 33.27 -17.29 7.49
CA PRO A 163 34.19 -17.85 6.50
C PRO A 163 33.55 -18.03 5.12
N SER A 164 34.37 -17.95 4.08
CA SER A 164 33.92 -18.12 2.70
C SER A 164 33.35 -19.52 2.45
N ALA A 165 32.15 -19.58 1.88
CA ALA A 165 31.53 -20.84 1.46
C ALA A 165 32.33 -21.54 0.35
N ARG A 166 33.17 -20.80 -0.39
CA ARG A 166 34.07 -21.39 -1.39
C ARG A 166 35.20 -22.19 -0.75
N ASP A 167 35.80 -21.66 0.31
CA ASP A 167 36.92 -22.30 1.02
C ASP A 167 36.44 -23.50 1.86
N PHE A 168 35.19 -23.46 2.33
CA PHE A 168 34.60 -24.47 3.20
C PHE A 168 33.18 -24.89 2.76
N PRO A 169 33.00 -25.47 1.55
CA PRO A 169 31.69 -25.68 0.92
C PRO A 169 30.79 -26.71 1.60
N THR A 170 31.33 -27.48 2.54
CA THR A 170 30.60 -28.51 3.31
C THR A 170 30.52 -28.21 4.80
N ASP A 171 31.01 -27.05 5.24
CA ASP A 171 31.00 -26.69 6.65
C ASP A 171 29.62 -26.18 7.08
N ALA A 172 28.87 -27.06 7.75
CA ALA A 172 27.53 -26.75 8.25
C ALA A 172 27.50 -25.54 9.20
N ARG A 173 28.62 -25.18 9.82
CA ARG A 173 28.71 -24.01 10.72
C ARG A 173 28.49 -22.70 9.97
N ILE A 174 28.84 -22.62 8.68
CA ILE A 174 28.62 -21.41 7.87
C ILE A 174 27.12 -21.12 7.76
N ILE A 175 26.31 -22.16 7.54
CA ILE A 175 24.84 -22.03 7.44
C ILE A 175 24.29 -21.53 8.78
N THR A 176 24.70 -22.14 9.90
CA THR A 176 24.26 -21.72 11.24
C THR A 176 24.65 -20.27 11.56
N LEU A 177 25.83 -19.81 11.11
CA LEU A 177 26.27 -18.42 11.29
C LEU A 177 25.39 -17.44 10.48
N TRP A 178 25.06 -17.79 9.24
CA TRP A 178 24.14 -17.00 8.41
C TRP A 178 22.72 -16.98 8.95
N GLU A 179 22.15 -18.13 9.35
CA GLU A 179 20.82 -18.20 9.96
C GLU A 179 20.74 -17.31 11.20
N LYS A 180 21.74 -17.39 12.07
CA LYS A 180 21.83 -16.56 13.28
C LYS A 180 21.91 -15.07 12.93
N LEU A 181 22.74 -14.71 11.95
CA LEU A 181 22.88 -13.33 11.49
C LEU A 181 21.55 -12.78 10.95
N LEU A 182 20.87 -13.55 10.11
CA LEU A 182 19.58 -13.16 9.53
C LEU A 182 18.55 -12.93 10.63
N ASP A 183 18.41 -13.86 11.58
CA ASP A 183 17.52 -13.71 12.73
C ASP A 183 17.87 -12.46 13.56
N GLU A 184 19.14 -12.24 13.92
CA GLU A 184 19.58 -11.07 14.71
C GLU A 184 19.27 -9.74 14.01
N VAL A 185 19.49 -9.65 12.69
CA VAL A 185 19.22 -8.42 11.92
C VAL A 185 17.73 -8.15 11.78
N LEU A 186 16.91 -9.20 11.70
CA LEU A 186 15.46 -9.08 11.63
C LEU A 186 14.85 -8.72 12.99
N GLU A 187 15.41 -9.22 14.10
CA GLU A 187 15.03 -8.89 15.47
C GLU A 187 15.39 -7.45 15.86
N ASP A 188 16.47 -6.92 15.29
CA ASP A 188 16.94 -5.54 15.47
C ASP A 188 15.98 -4.44 14.95
N ARG A 189 14.87 -4.83 14.31
CA ARG A 189 13.90 -3.90 13.75
C ARG A 189 13.13 -3.17 14.86
N GLN A 190 12.90 -1.88 14.63
CA GLN A 190 12.05 -1.10 15.52
C GLN A 190 10.63 -1.67 15.50
N SER A 191 10.03 -1.82 16.69
CA SER A 191 8.62 -2.15 16.82
C SER A 191 7.77 -1.07 16.16
N PRO A 192 6.63 -1.44 15.54
CA PRO A 192 5.73 -0.45 14.97
C PRO A 192 5.25 0.50 16.07
N PRO A 193 5.01 1.78 15.74
CA PRO A 193 4.40 2.68 16.70
C PRO A 193 3.02 2.16 17.13
N PRO A 194 2.58 2.48 18.37
CA PRO A 194 1.23 2.17 18.81
C PRO A 194 0.21 2.86 17.89
N VAL A 195 -0.89 2.17 17.60
CA VAL A 195 -2.03 2.77 16.88
C VAL A 195 -2.54 3.94 17.72
N SER A 196 -2.71 5.10 17.08
CA SER A 196 -3.08 6.33 17.79
C SER A 196 -3.92 7.31 17.00
N ILE A 197 -4.08 7.10 15.68
CA ILE A 197 -4.78 8.07 14.82
C ILE A 197 -6.31 7.93 14.90
N PHE A 198 -6.80 6.69 14.97
CA PHE A 198 -8.22 6.39 14.94
C PHE A 198 -8.74 5.86 16.28
N GLN A 199 -10.01 6.12 16.58
CA GLN A 199 -10.67 5.65 17.81
C GLN A 199 -10.83 4.13 17.87
N SER A 200 -10.89 3.45 16.73
CA SER A 200 -10.83 1.99 16.67
C SER A 200 -9.95 1.51 15.50
N PHE A 201 -9.20 0.43 15.76
CA PHE A 201 -8.40 -0.22 14.71
C PHE A 201 -9.29 -0.90 13.66
N LEU A 202 -10.34 -1.61 14.10
CA LEU A 202 -11.38 -2.11 13.20
C LEU A 202 -12.36 -0.98 12.91
N GLN A 203 -12.63 -0.73 11.63
CA GLN A 203 -13.49 0.35 11.15
C GLN A 203 -14.56 -0.22 10.21
N GLY A 204 -15.68 0.48 10.08
CA GLY A 204 -16.73 0.15 9.11
C GLY A 204 -16.84 1.22 8.03
N GLY A 205 -16.98 0.83 6.77
CA GLY A 205 -17.21 1.76 5.67
C GLY A 205 -18.62 1.65 5.14
N PHE A 206 -19.36 2.75 5.05
CA PHE A 206 -20.67 2.78 4.40
C PHE A 206 -20.48 3.04 2.90
N GLU A 207 -21.09 2.20 2.05
CA GLU A 207 -21.06 2.43 0.61
C GLU A 207 -21.77 3.76 0.29
N CYS A 208 -20.99 4.76 -0.10
CA CYS A 208 -21.47 6.12 -0.32
C CYS A 208 -21.30 6.63 -1.75
N SER A 209 -20.99 5.73 -2.69
CA SER A 209 -20.94 6.03 -4.11
C SER A 209 -22.22 6.72 -4.61
N THR A 210 -22.04 7.77 -5.40
CA THR A 210 -23.15 8.50 -6.04
C THR A 210 -22.99 8.72 -7.55
N HIS A 211 -22.22 7.83 -8.21
CA HIS A 211 -21.91 7.95 -9.64
C HIS A 211 -23.15 7.81 -10.54
N LYS A 212 -23.00 8.30 -11.76
CA LYS A 212 -24.01 8.23 -12.80
C LYS A 212 -23.55 7.29 -13.90
N ARG A 213 -24.33 6.23 -14.13
CA ARG A 213 -24.09 5.21 -15.15
C ARG A 213 -24.27 5.74 -16.57
N SER A 214 -23.93 4.90 -17.55
CA SER A 214 -24.08 5.20 -18.98
C SER A 214 -25.53 5.31 -19.45
N ASP A 215 -26.46 4.64 -18.75
CA ASP A 215 -27.91 4.77 -18.97
C ASP A 215 -28.53 6.04 -18.36
N GLY A 216 -27.71 6.89 -17.72
CA GLY A 216 -28.15 8.13 -17.08
C GLY A 216 -28.74 7.94 -15.69
N ARG A 217 -28.87 6.71 -15.17
CA ARG A 217 -29.29 6.48 -13.79
C ARG A 217 -28.18 6.89 -12.83
N ARG A 218 -28.55 7.72 -11.85
CA ARG A 218 -27.70 8.01 -10.70
C ARG A 218 -27.89 6.93 -9.65
N LEU A 219 -26.79 6.37 -9.16
CA LEU A 219 -26.82 5.55 -7.96
C LEU A 219 -26.70 6.44 -6.73
N ASP A 220 -27.35 6.05 -5.64
CA ASP A 220 -27.16 6.63 -4.30
C ASP A 220 -27.24 5.48 -3.30
N LEU A 221 -26.07 5.02 -2.87
CA LEU A 221 -25.94 3.79 -2.11
C LEU A 221 -26.29 3.98 -0.63
N LEU A 222 -26.19 5.20 -0.11
CA LEU A 222 -26.69 5.54 1.24
C LEU A 222 -28.21 5.47 1.31
N VAL A 223 -28.90 5.76 0.19
CA VAL A 223 -30.35 5.59 0.08
C VAL A 223 -30.70 4.12 -0.16
N SER A 224 -30.03 3.44 -1.09
CA SER A 224 -30.38 2.05 -1.45
C SER A 224 -30.18 1.05 -0.30
N THR A 225 -29.20 1.31 0.58
CA THR A 225 -28.96 0.53 1.80
C THR A 225 -29.84 0.96 2.98
N GLY A 226 -30.56 2.06 2.84
CA GLY A 226 -31.34 2.70 3.90
C GLY A 226 -30.49 3.36 4.99
N HIS A 227 -29.17 3.42 4.84
CA HIS A 227 -28.26 4.00 5.85
C HIS A 227 -28.57 5.48 6.12
N SER A 228 -28.83 6.27 5.07
CA SER A 228 -29.13 7.70 5.22
C SER A 228 -30.31 8.02 6.16
N THR A 229 -31.24 7.07 6.33
CA THR A 229 -32.38 7.19 7.27
C THR A 229 -32.09 6.56 8.63
N HIS A 230 -31.20 5.56 8.69
CA HIS A 230 -30.94 4.75 9.89
C HIS A 230 -29.54 4.99 10.50
N ALA A 231 -28.84 6.05 10.09
CA ALA A 231 -27.44 6.29 10.46
C ALA A 231 -27.17 6.20 11.97
N GLU A 232 -28.05 6.75 12.81
CA GLU A 232 -27.88 6.68 14.26
C GLU A 232 -28.02 5.24 14.81
N ALA A 233 -28.95 4.45 14.28
CA ALA A 233 -29.09 3.05 14.67
C ALA A 233 -27.88 2.24 14.22
N ASP A 234 -27.40 2.50 13.00
CA ASP A 234 -26.25 1.82 12.40
C ASP A 234 -24.95 2.13 13.17
N TYR A 235 -24.68 3.41 13.46
CA TYR A 235 -23.54 3.82 14.28
C TYR A 235 -23.61 3.24 15.69
N ARG A 236 -24.80 3.23 16.32
CA ARG A 236 -24.99 2.64 17.66
C ARG A 236 -24.75 1.13 17.66
N GLN A 237 -25.17 0.43 16.61
CA GLN A 237 -24.94 -1.01 16.46
C GLN A 237 -23.45 -1.31 16.27
N LEU A 238 -22.73 -0.57 15.41
CA LEU A 238 -21.27 -0.71 15.27
C LEU A 238 -20.52 -0.39 16.55
N ALA A 239 -20.94 0.65 17.26
CA ALA A 239 -20.42 1.02 18.57
C ALA A 239 -20.51 -0.10 19.61
N SER A 240 -21.56 -0.92 19.59
CA SER A 240 -21.68 -2.07 20.49
C SER A 240 -20.69 -3.21 20.18
N TYR A 241 -20.09 -3.19 18.99
CA TYR A 241 -18.99 -4.07 18.57
C TYR A 241 -17.61 -3.43 18.71
N HIS A 242 -17.52 -2.29 19.41
CA HIS A 242 -16.28 -1.51 19.61
C HIS A 242 -15.69 -0.95 18.30
N ILE A 243 -16.48 -0.89 17.23
CA ILE A 243 -16.17 -0.16 16.01
C ILE A 243 -16.61 1.29 16.27
N ARG A 244 -15.63 2.19 16.45
CA ARG A 244 -15.80 3.61 16.81
C ARG A 244 -15.26 4.57 15.76
N THR A 245 -14.65 4.05 14.71
CA THR A 245 -14.27 4.78 13.51
C THR A 245 -15.00 4.21 12.31
N VAL A 246 -15.57 5.08 11.47
CA VAL A 246 -16.23 4.69 10.22
C VAL A 246 -15.83 5.61 9.06
N ARG A 247 -15.94 5.10 7.83
CA ARG A 247 -15.97 5.92 6.61
C ARG A 247 -17.41 6.09 6.14
N ASP A 248 -17.81 7.30 5.83
CA ASP A 248 -19.15 7.64 5.36
C ASP A 248 -19.09 8.87 4.46
N GLY A 249 -20.10 9.10 3.61
CA GLY A 249 -20.00 10.04 2.50
C GLY A 249 -21.06 11.11 2.44
N LEU A 250 -20.68 12.23 1.83
CA LEU A 250 -21.59 13.32 1.51
C LEU A 250 -22.16 13.15 0.11
N ARG A 251 -23.45 13.45 -0.03
CA ARG A 251 -24.14 13.44 -1.31
C ARG A 251 -24.05 14.83 -1.94
N TRP A 252 -22.86 15.22 -2.41
CA TRP A 252 -22.61 16.57 -2.95
C TRP A 252 -23.67 17.01 -3.97
N HIS A 253 -24.09 16.09 -4.85
CA HIS A 253 -25.12 16.32 -5.86
C HIS A 253 -26.53 16.67 -5.31
N LEU A 254 -26.82 16.38 -4.03
CA LEU A 254 -28.05 16.81 -3.35
C LEU A 254 -27.82 18.05 -2.48
N ILE A 255 -26.61 18.20 -1.93
CA ILE A 255 -26.29 19.27 -1.00
C ILE A 255 -26.16 20.60 -1.74
N GLU A 256 -25.46 20.62 -2.88
CA GLU A 256 -25.29 21.86 -3.66
C GLU A 256 -26.23 21.87 -4.87
N GLY A 257 -27.36 22.57 -4.74
CA GLY A 257 -28.33 22.76 -5.84
C GLY A 257 -27.94 23.88 -6.82
N GLY A 258 -26.95 24.70 -6.44
CA GLY A 258 -26.36 25.77 -7.23
C GLY A 258 -25.17 26.35 -6.48
N ALA A 259 -24.24 26.99 -7.20
CA ALA A 259 -22.98 27.47 -6.61
C ALA A 259 -23.19 28.27 -5.31
N GLY A 260 -22.68 27.76 -4.19
CA GLY A 260 -22.76 28.41 -2.88
C GLY A 260 -24.14 28.32 -2.18
N GLN A 261 -25.09 27.57 -2.74
CA GLN A 261 -26.41 27.31 -2.16
C GLN A 261 -26.46 25.87 -1.66
N TYR A 262 -26.49 25.71 -0.33
CA TYR A 262 -26.37 24.40 0.32
C TYR A 262 -27.65 24.00 1.06
N ASP A 263 -28.17 22.82 0.75
CA ASP A 263 -29.17 22.10 1.54
C ASP A 263 -28.51 20.97 2.33
N TRP A 264 -28.41 21.16 3.65
CA TRP A 264 -27.79 20.20 4.55
C TRP A 264 -28.75 19.10 5.04
N SER A 265 -30.00 19.06 4.55
CA SER A 265 -31.02 18.09 4.96
C SER A 265 -30.55 16.63 4.82
N SER A 266 -29.69 16.36 3.84
CA SER A 266 -29.13 15.04 3.55
C SER A 266 -27.90 14.68 4.39
N PHE A 267 -27.28 15.63 5.11
CA PHE A 267 -26.03 15.42 5.84
C PHE A 267 -26.14 15.69 7.34
N LEU A 268 -26.82 16.76 7.73
CA LEU A 268 -26.88 17.21 9.12
C LEU A 268 -27.45 16.15 10.10
N PRO A 269 -28.48 15.35 9.73
CA PRO A 269 -28.92 14.24 10.58
C PRO A 269 -27.84 13.19 10.83
N MET A 270 -27.05 12.85 9.80
CA MET A 270 -25.95 11.88 9.91
C MET A 270 -24.81 12.41 10.76
N LEU A 271 -24.42 13.68 10.57
CA LEU A 271 -23.41 14.33 11.40
C LEU A 271 -23.80 14.36 12.89
N ARG A 272 -25.06 14.68 13.18
CA ARG A 272 -25.59 14.67 14.55
C ARG A 272 -25.72 13.28 15.14
N ALA A 273 -26.03 12.28 14.32
CA ALA A 273 -26.01 10.87 14.72
C ALA A 273 -24.59 10.41 15.08
N ALA A 274 -23.59 10.81 14.30
CA ALA A 274 -22.19 10.52 14.61
C ALA A 274 -21.80 11.14 15.96
N LYS A 275 -22.19 12.40 16.20
CA LYS A 275 -22.01 13.08 17.49
C LYS A 275 -22.67 12.33 18.66
N SER A 276 -23.95 11.98 18.52
CA SER A 276 -24.71 11.33 19.61
C SER A 276 -24.15 9.96 19.97
N CYS A 277 -23.58 9.26 18.99
CA CYS A 277 -22.99 7.94 19.15
C CYS A 277 -21.48 7.98 19.47
N GLN A 278 -20.88 9.18 19.56
CA GLN A 278 -19.43 9.39 19.72
C GLN A 278 -18.63 8.59 18.68
N MET A 279 -19.06 8.69 17.42
CA MET A 279 -18.46 8.00 16.28
C MET A 279 -17.47 8.95 15.59
N GLN A 280 -16.22 8.51 15.44
CA GLN A 280 -15.27 9.19 14.56
C GLN A 280 -15.60 8.83 13.11
N VAL A 281 -15.87 9.84 12.29
CA VAL A 281 -16.20 9.63 10.87
C VAL A 281 -15.12 10.26 10.00
N ILE A 282 -14.62 9.48 9.04
CA ILE A 282 -13.84 9.96 7.91
C ILE A 282 -14.85 10.28 6.80
N TRP A 283 -15.04 11.55 6.51
CA TRP A 283 -16.06 12.01 5.57
C TRP A 283 -15.54 12.03 4.12
N ASP A 284 -16.11 11.18 3.29
CA ASP A 284 -15.90 11.17 1.84
C ASP A 284 -16.66 12.34 1.21
N LEU A 285 -15.94 13.34 0.70
CA LEU A 285 -16.56 14.54 0.11
C LEU A 285 -17.01 14.30 -1.34
N LEU A 286 -16.23 13.51 -2.09
CA LEU A 286 -16.53 13.12 -3.46
C LEU A 286 -16.25 11.63 -3.65
N HIS A 287 -17.33 10.84 -3.64
CA HIS A 287 -17.31 9.41 -3.95
C HIS A 287 -18.03 9.17 -5.30
N TYR A 288 -17.29 9.43 -6.39
CA TYR A 288 -17.66 9.30 -7.81
C TYR A 288 -18.85 10.11 -8.33
N GLY A 289 -19.58 10.83 -7.48
CA GLY A 289 -20.74 11.64 -7.89
C GLY A 289 -20.60 13.11 -7.54
N TRP A 290 -21.06 13.96 -8.45
CA TRP A 290 -21.11 15.41 -8.32
C TRP A 290 -22.39 15.99 -8.95
N PRO A 291 -22.73 17.27 -8.69
CA PRO A 291 -23.88 17.94 -9.29
C PRO A 291 -23.91 17.85 -10.82
N ASP A 292 -25.11 17.75 -11.40
CA ASP A 292 -25.25 17.44 -12.83
C ASP A 292 -24.93 18.59 -13.78
N ASP A 293 -25.04 19.83 -13.30
CA ASP A 293 -24.80 21.07 -14.02
C ASP A 293 -23.32 21.50 -14.06
N ILE A 294 -22.43 20.75 -13.40
CA ILE A 294 -21.00 21.03 -13.33
C ILE A 294 -20.23 20.17 -14.35
N ASP A 295 -19.52 20.84 -15.26
CA ASP A 295 -18.57 20.20 -16.16
C ASP A 295 -17.23 19.97 -15.46
N ILE A 296 -16.92 18.70 -15.22
CA ILE A 296 -15.73 18.23 -14.51
C ILE A 296 -14.42 18.70 -15.17
N TRP A 297 -14.41 18.92 -16.49
CA TRP A 297 -13.20 19.30 -17.23
C TRP A 297 -12.79 20.76 -17.05
N THR A 298 -13.63 21.58 -16.40
CA THR A 298 -13.43 23.02 -16.30
C THR A 298 -12.84 23.43 -14.96
N ALA A 299 -12.14 24.57 -14.90
CA ALA A 299 -11.67 25.15 -13.63
C ALA A 299 -12.82 25.40 -12.64
N LYS A 300 -14.04 25.67 -13.14
CA LYS A 300 -15.24 25.86 -12.32
C LYS A 300 -15.54 24.64 -11.43
N PHE A 301 -15.27 23.41 -11.90
CA PHE A 301 -15.43 22.21 -11.08
C PHE A 301 -14.53 22.25 -9.83
N VAL A 302 -13.26 22.64 -10.00
CA VAL A 302 -12.29 22.77 -8.90
C VAL A 302 -12.75 23.85 -7.93
N ASP A 303 -13.13 25.03 -8.44
CA ASP A 303 -13.54 26.17 -7.62
C ASP A 303 -14.82 25.87 -6.82
N GLN A 304 -15.81 25.22 -7.45
CA GLN A 304 -17.04 24.82 -6.78
C GLN A 304 -16.80 23.73 -5.74
N PHE A 305 -15.99 22.73 -6.06
CA PHE A 305 -15.67 21.67 -5.11
C PHE A 305 -14.92 22.22 -3.89
N ALA A 306 -13.99 23.15 -4.09
CA ALA A 306 -13.29 23.82 -2.99
C ALA A 306 -14.25 24.64 -2.13
N GLY A 307 -15.18 25.38 -2.75
CA GLY A 307 -16.23 26.11 -2.03
C GLY A 307 -17.16 25.19 -1.21
N PHE A 308 -17.57 24.06 -1.79
CA PHE A 308 -18.34 23.02 -1.11
C PHE A 308 -17.56 22.45 0.08
N ALA A 309 -16.31 22.05 -0.11
CA ALA A 309 -15.45 21.51 0.94
C ALA A 309 -15.27 22.51 2.10
N ARG A 310 -15.09 23.81 1.78
CA ARG A 310 -15.07 24.89 2.78
C ARG A 310 -16.37 24.94 3.59
N ALA A 311 -17.52 24.83 2.93
CA ALA A 311 -18.83 24.89 3.58
C ALA A 311 -19.06 23.67 4.48
N VAL A 312 -18.66 22.48 4.03
CA VAL A 312 -18.67 21.24 4.82
C VAL A 312 -17.82 21.38 6.08
N ALA A 313 -16.59 21.88 5.94
CA ALA A 313 -15.68 22.08 7.07
C ALA A 313 -16.27 23.02 8.12
N LYS A 314 -16.96 24.09 7.70
CA LYS A 314 -17.63 25.01 8.63
C LYS A 314 -18.73 24.30 9.42
N ILE A 315 -19.62 23.58 8.74
CA ILE A 315 -20.71 22.86 9.40
C ILE A 315 -20.18 21.82 10.39
N ILE A 316 -19.16 21.04 10.00
CA ILE A 316 -18.56 20.04 10.88
C ILE A 316 -17.94 20.70 12.10
N ARG A 317 -17.13 21.76 11.92
CA ARG A 317 -16.51 22.49 13.04
C ARG A 317 -17.54 23.16 13.95
N ASP A 318 -18.67 23.62 13.40
CA ASP A 318 -19.72 24.26 14.20
C ASP A 318 -20.56 23.22 14.99
N GLU A 319 -20.63 21.97 14.53
CA GLU A 319 -21.36 20.88 15.19
C GLU A 319 -20.45 19.98 16.07
N MET A 320 -19.13 19.92 15.83
CA MET A 320 -18.19 18.99 16.46
C MET A 320 -16.91 19.70 16.94
N ASP A 321 -16.46 19.37 18.16
CA ASP A 321 -15.19 19.89 18.72
C ASP A 321 -13.97 19.01 18.37
N ASP A 322 -14.20 17.74 18.02
CA ASP A 322 -13.17 16.77 17.69
C ASP A 322 -12.36 17.14 16.44
N VAL A 323 -11.18 16.54 16.28
CA VAL A 323 -10.38 16.66 15.05
C VAL A 323 -11.15 16.02 13.88
N PRO A 324 -11.48 16.78 12.82
CA PRO A 324 -12.25 16.23 11.70
C PRO A 324 -11.35 15.48 10.70
N PHE A 325 -11.87 14.39 10.14
CA PHE A 325 -11.20 13.55 9.14
C PHE A 325 -11.97 13.61 7.82
N TYR A 326 -11.23 13.74 6.72
CA TYR A 326 -11.81 13.86 5.38
C TYR A 326 -11.10 12.94 4.39
N CYS A 327 -11.87 12.36 3.48
CA CYS A 327 -11.38 11.87 2.19
C CYS A 327 -11.87 12.83 1.11
N PRO A 328 -11.03 13.77 0.62
CA PRO A 328 -11.48 14.78 -0.34
C PRO A 328 -12.05 14.16 -1.61
N VAL A 329 -11.31 13.25 -2.24
CA VAL A 329 -11.75 12.53 -3.44
C VAL A 329 -11.39 11.05 -3.26
N ASN A 330 -12.39 10.18 -3.32
CA ASN A 330 -12.15 8.74 -3.26
C ASN A 330 -11.58 8.22 -4.59
N GLU A 331 -10.53 7.40 -4.50
CA GLU A 331 -9.85 6.72 -5.61
C GLU A 331 -9.72 7.59 -6.87
N ILE A 332 -8.89 8.64 -6.80
CA ILE A 332 -8.56 9.51 -7.93
C ILE A 332 -8.12 8.66 -9.13
N SER A 333 -7.30 7.62 -8.93
CA SER A 333 -6.86 6.75 -10.03
C SER A 333 -7.97 5.88 -10.62
N PHE A 334 -8.81 5.27 -9.79
CA PHE A 334 -9.93 4.46 -10.28
C PHE A 334 -10.97 5.35 -10.99
N HIS A 335 -11.32 6.49 -10.40
CA HIS A 335 -12.23 7.46 -11.00
C HIS A 335 -11.69 7.96 -12.36
N ALA A 336 -10.39 8.29 -12.42
CA ALA A 336 -9.74 8.69 -13.66
C ALA A 336 -9.82 7.60 -14.75
N TRP A 337 -9.57 6.34 -14.40
CA TRP A 337 -9.70 5.22 -15.33
C TRP A 337 -11.16 4.99 -15.74
N ALA A 338 -12.05 4.83 -14.77
CA ALA A 338 -13.46 4.50 -15.01
C ALA A 338 -14.17 5.58 -15.82
N GLY A 339 -13.97 6.85 -15.47
CA GLY A 339 -14.64 7.98 -16.12
C GLY A 339 -13.92 8.57 -17.34
N GLY A 340 -12.59 8.44 -17.39
CA GLY A 340 -11.73 9.09 -18.38
C GLY A 340 -11.16 8.15 -19.45
N GLU A 341 -11.11 6.84 -19.17
CA GLU A 341 -10.47 5.85 -20.05
C GLU A 341 -11.46 4.76 -20.50
N ALA A 342 -12.14 4.11 -19.54
CA ALA A 342 -13.03 2.98 -19.79
C ALA A 342 -14.45 3.40 -20.20
N ALA A 343 -14.81 4.67 -20.00
CA ALA A 343 -16.18 5.17 -20.13
C ALA A 343 -17.22 4.34 -19.35
N TYR A 344 -16.85 3.90 -18.14
CA TYR A 344 -17.66 3.06 -17.27
C TYR A 344 -18.76 3.87 -16.56
N PHE A 345 -18.42 5.03 -16.01
CA PHE A 345 -19.37 5.99 -15.47
C PHE A 345 -19.03 7.43 -15.90
N LYS A 346 -19.91 8.39 -15.60
CA LYS A 346 -19.74 9.82 -15.95
C LYS A 346 -18.30 10.28 -15.62
N PRO A 347 -17.58 10.99 -16.51
CA PRO A 347 -18.05 11.65 -17.74
C PRO A 347 -18.06 10.79 -19.01
N HIS A 348 -17.88 9.47 -18.95
CA HIS A 348 -17.91 8.56 -20.12
C HIS A 348 -16.89 8.89 -21.22
N ALA A 349 -15.74 9.45 -20.84
CA ALA A 349 -14.66 9.74 -21.78
C ALA A 349 -13.77 8.52 -22.03
N ARG A 350 -13.02 8.57 -23.13
CA ARG A 350 -11.98 7.60 -23.51
C ARG A 350 -10.70 8.34 -23.86
N GLY A 351 -9.54 7.80 -23.51
CA GLY A 351 -8.24 8.41 -23.78
C GLY A 351 -7.97 9.72 -23.03
N ARG A 352 -8.76 10.06 -22.01
CA ARG A 352 -8.62 11.26 -21.18
C ARG A 352 -8.41 10.92 -19.70
N GLY A 353 -8.01 9.68 -19.39
CA GLY A 353 -7.80 9.23 -18.01
C GLY A 353 -6.76 10.09 -17.26
N PHE A 354 -5.63 10.39 -17.88
CA PHE A 354 -4.60 11.22 -17.25
C PHE A 354 -5.05 12.67 -17.01
N GLU A 355 -5.79 13.25 -17.95
CA GLU A 355 -6.37 14.60 -17.80
C GLU A 355 -7.37 14.64 -16.63
N LEU A 356 -8.24 13.63 -16.53
CA LEU A 356 -9.20 13.52 -15.43
C LEU A 356 -8.48 13.33 -14.08
N LYS A 357 -7.40 12.54 -14.05
CA LYS A 357 -6.55 12.35 -12.86
C LYS A 357 -5.99 13.68 -12.35
N CYS A 358 -5.37 14.47 -13.23
CA CYS A 358 -4.85 15.80 -12.87
C CYS A 358 -5.95 16.72 -12.35
N GLN A 359 -7.13 16.68 -12.97
CA GLN A 359 -8.26 17.53 -12.60
C GLN A 359 -8.84 17.17 -11.23
N LEU A 360 -8.98 15.87 -10.94
CA LEU A 360 -9.40 15.36 -9.62
C LEU A 360 -8.36 15.66 -8.53
N ALA A 361 -7.07 15.48 -8.82
CA ALA A 361 -5.99 15.84 -7.88
C ALA A 361 -5.99 17.34 -7.58
N ARG A 362 -6.15 18.19 -8.59
CA ARG A 362 -6.29 19.64 -8.42
C ARG A 362 -7.50 20.02 -7.57
N ALA A 363 -8.64 19.34 -7.76
CA ALA A 363 -9.84 19.53 -6.96
C ALA A 363 -9.61 19.12 -5.49
N ALA A 364 -8.99 17.97 -5.25
CA ALA A 364 -8.64 17.51 -3.90
C ALA A 364 -7.69 18.49 -3.18
N ILE A 365 -6.64 18.97 -3.86
CA ILE A 365 -5.70 19.96 -3.31
C ILE A 365 -6.42 21.27 -2.94
N ALA A 366 -7.24 21.80 -3.84
CA ALA A 366 -7.98 23.03 -3.59
C ALA A 366 -8.95 22.87 -2.41
N ALA A 367 -9.67 21.75 -2.33
CA ALA A 367 -10.56 21.42 -1.23
C ALA A 367 -9.81 21.33 0.12
N MET A 368 -8.67 20.64 0.17
CA MET A 368 -7.87 20.53 1.40
C MET A 368 -7.38 21.89 1.90
N ASN A 369 -6.91 22.75 1.00
CA ASN A 369 -6.48 24.10 1.37
C ASN A 369 -7.63 24.91 1.96
N GLU A 370 -8.82 24.87 1.37
CA GLU A 370 -10.00 25.54 1.92
C GLU A 370 -10.45 24.96 3.27
N ILE A 371 -10.36 23.64 3.45
CA ILE A 371 -10.65 22.98 4.73
C ILE A 371 -9.66 23.46 5.81
N LEU A 372 -8.36 23.50 5.51
CA LEU A 372 -7.32 23.93 6.46
C LEU A 372 -7.46 25.41 6.86
N LEU A 373 -7.98 26.27 5.97
CA LEU A 373 -8.33 27.65 6.32
C LEU A 373 -9.49 27.75 7.31
N VAL A 374 -10.35 26.73 7.38
CA VAL A 374 -11.50 26.66 8.29
C VAL A 374 -11.13 25.97 9.60
N ASP A 375 -10.48 24.80 9.53
CA ASP A 375 -9.98 24.06 10.68
C ASP A 375 -8.57 23.51 10.39
N PRO A 376 -7.50 24.15 10.92
CA PRO A 376 -6.13 23.71 10.68
C PRO A 376 -5.79 22.37 11.37
N ARG A 377 -6.69 21.82 12.20
CA ARG A 377 -6.51 20.51 12.83
C ARG A 377 -6.92 19.36 11.90
N ALA A 378 -7.64 19.65 10.82
CA ALA A 378 -8.20 18.64 9.92
C ALA A 378 -7.14 17.64 9.43
N ARG A 379 -7.56 16.38 9.34
CA ARG A 379 -6.73 15.27 8.84
C ARG A 379 -7.30 14.74 7.53
N PHE A 380 -6.42 14.30 6.63
CA PHE A 380 -6.80 13.85 5.29
C PHE A 380 -6.40 12.39 5.07
N VAL A 381 -7.35 11.58 4.63
CA VAL A 381 -7.16 10.20 4.21
C VAL A 381 -7.28 10.15 2.69
N HIS A 382 -6.22 9.69 2.02
CA HIS A 382 -6.20 9.57 0.56
C HIS A 382 -6.35 8.11 0.17
N CYS A 383 -7.54 7.72 -0.29
CA CYS A 383 -7.88 6.33 -0.58
C CYS A 383 -7.62 6.01 -2.06
N GLU A 384 -6.71 5.08 -2.34
CA GLU A 384 -6.40 4.60 -3.70
C GLU A 384 -6.38 3.07 -3.75
N PRO A 385 -6.67 2.44 -4.90
CA PRO A 385 -6.55 1.01 -5.07
C PRO A 385 -5.08 0.57 -5.01
N ALA A 386 -4.78 -0.38 -4.13
CA ALA A 386 -3.51 -1.08 -4.10
C ALA A 386 -3.55 -2.21 -5.13
N ILE A 387 -2.76 -2.13 -6.21
CA ILE A 387 -2.84 -3.09 -7.33
C ILE A 387 -1.51 -3.78 -7.63
N ASN A 388 -1.59 -5.00 -8.16
CA ASN A 388 -0.44 -5.72 -8.71
C ASN A 388 -0.77 -6.25 -10.11
N ILE A 389 0.03 -5.88 -11.09
CA ILE A 389 -0.16 -6.31 -12.48
C ILE A 389 1.06 -7.15 -12.86
N VAL A 390 0.82 -8.36 -13.33
CA VAL A 390 1.89 -9.31 -13.66
C VAL A 390 1.89 -9.61 -15.15
N PRO A 391 3.04 -9.83 -15.80
CA PRO A 391 3.07 -10.30 -17.19
C PRO A 391 2.50 -11.72 -17.29
N GLU A 392 1.90 -12.07 -18.43
CA GLU A 392 1.50 -13.46 -18.72
C GLU A 392 2.74 -14.34 -18.92
N PHE A 393 3.74 -13.81 -19.62
CA PHE A 393 5.01 -14.47 -19.86
C PHE A 393 6.14 -13.69 -19.17
N PRO A 394 6.60 -14.10 -17.97
CA PRO A 394 7.67 -13.43 -17.24
C PRO A 394 8.97 -13.28 -18.04
N SER A 395 9.26 -14.22 -18.95
CA SER A 395 10.43 -14.16 -19.83
C SER A 395 10.34 -13.07 -20.90
N ASN A 396 9.15 -12.52 -21.18
CA ASN A 396 8.95 -11.45 -22.15
C ASN A 396 9.27 -10.07 -21.53
N LYS A 397 10.41 -9.50 -21.90
CA LYS A 397 10.89 -8.19 -21.40
C LYS A 397 9.87 -7.06 -21.62
N ALA A 398 9.22 -7.01 -22.79
CA ALA A 398 8.26 -5.94 -23.11
C ALA A 398 7.00 -6.02 -22.24
N GLN A 399 6.45 -7.22 -22.03
CA GLN A 399 5.31 -7.40 -21.13
C GLN A 399 5.67 -7.10 -19.68
N ARG A 400 6.88 -7.47 -19.22
CA ARG A 400 7.35 -7.10 -17.88
C ARG A 400 7.38 -5.59 -17.67
N ALA A 401 7.97 -4.86 -18.63
CA ALA A 401 8.08 -3.41 -18.55
C ALA A 401 6.69 -2.73 -18.55
N GLU A 402 5.77 -3.20 -19.41
CA GLU A 402 4.40 -2.66 -19.48
C GLU A 402 3.60 -2.95 -18.20
N ALA A 403 3.65 -4.20 -17.70
CA ALA A 403 2.96 -4.58 -16.46
C ALA A 403 3.45 -3.74 -15.27
N GLU A 404 4.78 -3.56 -15.16
CA GLU A 404 5.37 -2.72 -14.10
C GLU A 404 4.99 -1.25 -14.26
N GLY A 405 5.02 -0.71 -15.48
CA GLY A 405 4.61 0.66 -15.78
C GLY A 405 3.16 0.95 -15.34
N ARG A 406 2.24 0.03 -15.64
CA ARG A 406 0.84 0.14 -15.20
C ARG A 406 0.69 -0.05 -13.68
N ARG A 407 1.46 -0.94 -13.06
CA ARG A 407 1.45 -1.15 -11.61
C ARG A 407 1.89 0.11 -10.89
N VAL A 408 3.02 0.72 -11.26
CA VAL A 408 3.54 1.92 -10.57
C VAL A 408 2.68 3.16 -10.81
N ALA A 409 1.84 3.17 -11.86
CA ALA A 409 0.89 4.26 -12.12
C ALA A 409 -0.15 4.46 -11.00
N GLN A 410 -0.36 3.47 -10.13
CA GLN A 410 -1.21 3.58 -8.93
C GLN A 410 -0.73 4.69 -7.98
N PHE A 411 0.57 4.99 -7.97
CA PHE A 411 1.16 6.00 -7.08
C PHE A 411 1.01 7.43 -7.57
N GLN A 412 0.60 7.64 -8.83
CA GLN A 412 0.56 8.97 -9.44
C GLN A 412 -0.35 9.95 -8.69
N ALA A 413 -1.49 9.48 -8.16
CA ALA A 413 -2.39 10.34 -7.40
C ALA A 413 -1.71 10.88 -6.13
N PHE A 414 -1.08 10.00 -5.34
CA PHE A 414 -0.32 10.40 -4.15
C PHE A 414 0.85 11.32 -4.51
N ASP A 415 1.59 11.03 -5.58
CA ASP A 415 2.68 11.88 -6.03
C ASP A 415 2.19 13.27 -6.47
N MET A 416 1.01 13.37 -7.09
CA MET A 416 0.39 14.65 -7.44
C MET A 416 -0.02 15.44 -6.20
N ILE A 417 -0.64 14.78 -5.20
CA ILE A 417 -1.01 15.40 -3.93
C ILE A 417 0.23 15.90 -3.17
N ALA A 418 1.30 15.10 -3.14
CA ALA A 418 2.55 15.45 -2.48
C ALA A 418 3.38 16.51 -3.24
N GLY A 419 3.00 16.85 -4.47
CA GLY A 419 3.74 17.79 -5.33
C GLY A 419 4.99 17.18 -5.98
N ARG A 420 5.18 15.86 -5.92
CA ARG A 420 6.26 15.12 -6.57
C ARG A 420 6.04 14.94 -8.08
N LEU A 421 4.77 14.91 -8.50
CA LEU A 421 4.36 14.73 -9.89
C LEU A 421 3.43 15.90 -10.28
N TRP A 422 3.70 16.55 -11.42
CA TRP A 422 2.94 17.73 -11.88
C TRP A 422 2.78 18.81 -10.79
N PRO A 423 3.89 19.37 -10.26
CA PRO A 423 3.87 20.34 -9.15
C PRO A 423 3.01 21.59 -9.41
N GLN A 424 2.76 21.95 -10.67
CA GLN A 424 1.85 23.03 -11.06
C GLN A 424 0.38 22.82 -10.63
N LEU A 425 0.00 21.60 -10.19
CA LEU A 425 -1.31 21.33 -9.59
C LEU A 425 -1.42 21.92 -8.16
N GLY A 426 -0.30 22.35 -7.56
CA GLY A 426 -0.27 22.94 -6.22
C GLY A 426 -0.14 21.95 -5.07
N GLY A 427 0.28 20.71 -5.36
CA GLY A 427 0.51 19.68 -4.34
C GLY A 427 1.68 20.03 -3.43
N GLU A 428 1.63 19.55 -2.20
CA GLU A 428 2.66 19.73 -1.19
C GLU A 428 2.76 18.48 -0.30
N GLU A 429 3.95 18.11 0.15
CA GLU A 429 4.17 16.95 1.03
C GLU A 429 3.27 16.94 2.26
N LYS A 430 2.96 18.11 2.84
CA LYS A 430 2.10 18.21 4.02
C LYS A 430 0.64 17.81 3.75
N LEU A 431 0.19 17.85 2.50
CA LEU A 431 -1.18 17.49 2.11
C LEU A 431 -1.36 15.97 1.99
N LEU A 432 -0.29 15.22 1.72
CA LEU A 432 -0.30 13.76 1.78
C LEU A 432 -0.16 13.31 3.24
N ASP A 433 -1.29 13.30 3.96
CA ASP A 433 -1.34 13.08 5.40
C ASP A 433 -1.40 11.59 5.78
N ILE A 434 -2.53 10.92 5.54
CA ILE A 434 -2.73 9.48 5.80
C ILE A 434 -2.99 8.78 4.46
N ILE A 435 -2.31 7.66 4.21
CA ILE A 435 -2.49 6.87 3.00
C ILE A 435 -3.54 5.79 3.24
N GLY A 436 -4.63 5.84 2.48
CA GLY A 436 -5.64 4.81 2.38
C GLY A 436 -5.34 3.85 1.22
N LEU A 437 -5.29 2.55 1.50
CA LEU A 437 -5.16 1.50 0.48
C LEU A 437 -6.42 0.64 0.42
N ASN A 438 -7.06 0.66 -0.75
CA ASN A 438 -8.23 -0.17 -1.07
C ASN A 438 -7.75 -1.50 -1.67
N TYR A 439 -8.18 -2.62 -1.08
CA TYR A 439 -7.70 -3.95 -1.49
C TYR A 439 -8.79 -5.02 -1.38
N TYR A 440 -9.13 -5.60 -2.52
CA TYR A 440 -10.17 -6.60 -2.73
C TYR A 440 -9.62 -7.83 -3.48
N PRO A 441 -10.38 -8.94 -3.59
CA PRO A 441 -9.91 -10.17 -4.23
C PRO A 441 -9.36 -10.01 -5.65
N ASN A 442 -9.84 -9.03 -6.41
CA ASN A 442 -9.49 -8.83 -7.82
C ASN A 442 -8.39 -7.78 -8.04
N ASN A 443 -7.73 -7.29 -6.98
CA ASN A 443 -6.69 -6.26 -7.07
C ASN A 443 -5.36 -6.74 -7.67
N GLN A 444 -5.26 -8.02 -8.04
CA GLN A 444 -4.10 -8.54 -8.77
C GLN A 444 -4.54 -9.29 -10.01
N TRP A 445 -3.91 -9.01 -11.16
CA TRP A 445 -4.27 -9.60 -12.44
C TRP A 445 -3.09 -9.73 -13.40
N ILE A 446 -3.24 -10.61 -14.38
CA ILE A 446 -2.33 -10.71 -15.52
C ILE A 446 -2.59 -9.51 -16.45
N LEU A 447 -1.54 -8.88 -16.97
CA LEU A 447 -1.63 -7.77 -17.93
C LEU A 447 -2.61 -8.11 -19.06
N ASP A 448 -3.65 -7.29 -19.22
CA ASP A 448 -4.74 -7.47 -20.19
C ASP A 448 -5.47 -8.84 -20.08
N GLY A 449 -5.37 -9.48 -18.92
CA GLY A 449 -5.90 -10.80 -18.61
C GLY A 449 -6.71 -10.85 -17.30
N PRO A 450 -7.00 -12.06 -16.80
CA PRO A 450 -7.87 -12.25 -15.64
C PRO A 450 -7.16 -11.92 -14.31
N ALA A 451 -7.99 -11.74 -13.26
CA ALA A 451 -7.50 -11.71 -11.88
C ALA A 451 -6.78 -13.01 -11.51
N ILE A 452 -5.74 -12.90 -10.69
CA ILE A 452 -4.96 -14.04 -10.20
C ILE A 452 -5.38 -14.42 -8.78
N SER A 453 -5.39 -15.73 -8.49
CA SER A 453 -5.65 -16.23 -7.14
C SER A 453 -4.45 -16.05 -6.22
N SER A 454 -4.68 -16.14 -4.90
CA SER A 454 -3.62 -16.12 -3.89
C SER A 454 -2.60 -17.27 -3.99
N THR A 455 -2.91 -18.30 -4.78
CA THR A 455 -2.02 -19.44 -5.06
C THR A 455 -1.23 -19.28 -6.36
N HIS A 456 -1.47 -18.21 -7.12
CA HIS A 456 -0.74 -17.95 -8.36
C HIS A 456 0.74 -17.66 -8.05
N ALA A 457 1.65 -18.19 -8.86
CA ALA A 457 3.10 -18.08 -8.61
C ALA A 457 3.59 -16.63 -8.51
N GLN A 458 2.98 -15.72 -9.26
CA GLN A 458 3.28 -14.29 -9.27
C GLN A 458 2.39 -13.46 -8.31
N TYR A 459 1.59 -14.10 -7.45
CA TYR A 459 0.78 -13.38 -6.46
C TYR A 459 1.68 -12.70 -5.44
N ARG A 460 1.42 -11.41 -5.20
CA ARG A 460 2.19 -10.59 -4.27
C ARG A 460 1.47 -10.51 -2.91
N PRO A 461 2.08 -10.91 -1.78
CA PRO A 461 1.45 -10.75 -0.47
C PRO A 461 1.13 -9.29 -0.18
N PHE A 462 -0.08 -9.01 0.34
CA PHE A 462 -0.56 -7.64 0.56
C PHE A 462 0.35 -6.84 1.50
N ARG A 463 0.94 -7.47 2.52
CA ARG A 463 1.92 -6.84 3.42
C ARG A 463 3.10 -6.21 2.69
N THR A 464 3.53 -6.78 1.57
CA THR A 464 4.64 -6.21 0.77
C THR A 464 4.22 -4.94 0.04
N MET A 465 2.94 -4.83 -0.34
CA MET A 465 2.37 -3.62 -0.94
C MET A 465 2.23 -2.49 0.10
N LEU A 466 1.85 -2.85 1.34
CA LEU A 466 1.86 -1.93 2.49
C LEU A 466 3.27 -1.41 2.76
N THR A 467 4.27 -2.29 2.79
CA THR A 467 5.67 -1.93 3.00
C THR A 467 6.22 -1.04 1.88
N GLU A 468 5.97 -1.36 0.60
CA GLU A 468 6.39 -0.53 -0.53
C GLU A 468 5.80 0.89 -0.43
N THR A 469 4.52 0.98 -0.10
CA THR A 469 3.84 2.27 0.03
C THR A 469 4.42 3.09 1.18
N TYR A 470 4.67 2.48 2.33
CA TYR A 470 5.30 3.17 3.46
C TYR A 470 6.74 3.59 3.16
N ALA A 471 7.52 2.73 2.50
CA ALA A 471 8.88 3.04 2.09
C ALA A 471 8.94 4.25 1.14
N ARG A 472 7.92 4.44 0.30
CA ARG A 472 7.83 5.58 -0.62
C ARG A 472 7.45 6.90 0.05
N TYR A 473 6.54 6.87 1.01
CA TYR A 473 5.90 8.10 1.50
C TYR A 473 6.09 8.40 2.99
N GLY A 474 6.39 7.40 3.81
CA GLY A 474 6.56 7.56 5.25
C GLY A 474 5.31 7.96 6.02
N ARG A 475 4.13 7.78 5.42
CA ARG A 475 2.86 8.16 6.02
C ARG A 475 2.18 6.99 6.72
N PRO A 476 1.43 7.23 7.82
CA PRO A 476 0.57 6.22 8.40
C PRO A 476 -0.38 5.64 7.35
N ILE A 477 -0.64 4.34 7.44
CA ILE A 477 -1.45 3.61 6.47
C ILE A 477 -2.78 3.19 7.10
N LEU A 478 -3.87 3.46 6.41
CA LEU A 478 -5.17 2.84 6.65
C LEU A 478 -5.43 1.83 5.52
N ILE A 479 -5.82 0.61 5.85
CA ILE A 479 -6.49 -0.25 4.85
C ILE A 479 -7.90 0.30 4.72
N SER A 480 -8.10 1.22 3.78
CA SER A 480 -9.26 2.13 3.73
C SER A 480 -10.52 1.48 3.18
N GLU A 481 -10.35 0.41 2.42
CA GLU A 481 -11.45 -0.45 1.97
C GLU A 481 -10.97 -1.88 1.76
N THR A 482 -11.72 -2.83 2.29
CA THR A 482 -11.53 -4.25 1.99
C THR A 482 -12.80 -5.02 2.31
N GLY A 483 -13.08 -6.05 1.51
CA GLY A 483 -14.28 -6.87 1.68
C GLY A 483 -14.27 -8.07 0.74
N ALA A 484 -15.19 -8.99 0.98
CA ALA A 484 -15.49 -10.11 0.10
C ALA A 484 -16.98 -10.42 0.19
N GLU A 485 -17.49 -11.34 -0.62
CA GLU A 485 -18.92 -11.68 -0.63
C GLU A 485 -19.20 -13.07 -0.07
N GLY A 486 -20.42 -13.23 0.46
CA GLY A 486 -20.95 -14.51 0.94
C GLY A 486 -20.08 -15.15 2.02
N ASP A 487 -19.79 -16.43 1.85
CA ASP A 487 -19.00 -17.22 2.81
C ASP A 487 -17.51 -16.82 2.83
N ASN A 488 -17.03 -16.11 1.81
CA ASN A 488 -15.64 -15.66 1.73
C ASN A 488 -15.35 -14.46 2.63
N ARG A 489 -16.38 -13.76 3.14
CA ARG A 489 -16.24 -12.61 4.05
C ARG A 489 -15.28 -12.87 5.22
N GLY A 490 -15.52 -13.96 5.96
CA GLY A 490 -14.74 -14.31 7.15
C GLY A 490 -13.29 -14.75 6.83
N PRO A 491 -13.07 -15.72 5.94
CA PRO A 491 -11.72 -16.10 5.50
C PRO A 491 -10.92 -14.93 4.93
N TRP A 492 -11.53 -14.07 4.13
CA TRP A 492 -10.89 -12.86 3.59
C TRP A 492 -10.43 -11.92 4.69
N PHE A 493 -11.32 -11.59 5.65
CA PHE A 493 -10.95 -10.71 6.76
C PHE A 493 -9.78 -11.26 7.58
N ARG A 494 -9.77 -12.57 7.87
CA ARG A 494 -8.64 -13.20 8.59
C ARG A 494 -7.32 -13.05 7.84
N MET A 495 -7.34 -13.21 6.52
CA MET A 495 -6.16 -13.01 5.67
C MET A 495 -5.68 -11.55 5.76
N ILE A 496 -6.57 -10.57 5.59
CA ILE A 496 -6.22 -9.14 5.68
C ILE A 496 -5.67 -8.78 7.06
N ALA A 497 -6.30 -9.26 8.14
CA ALA A 497 -5.83 -9.03 9.50
C ALA A 497 -4.44 -9.62 9.75
N ALA A 498 -4.15 -10.80 9.19
CA ALA A 498 -2.83 -11.43 9.26
C ALA A 498 -1.77 -10.62 8.48
N GLU A 499 -2.10 -10.15 7.27
CA GLU A 499 -1.21 -9.31 6.45
C GLU A 499 -0.93 -7.96 7.13
N ALA A 500 -1.95 -7.31 7.68
CA ALA A 500 -1.81 -6.06 8.45
C ALA A 500 -0.92 -6.27 9.68
N LYS A 501 -1.13 -7.36 10.43
CA LYS A 501 -0.28 -7.73 11.58
C LYS A 501 1.15 -8.00 11.15
N ALA A 502 1.37 -8.71 10.04
CA ALA A 502 2.69 -9.01 9.52
C ALA A 502 3.43 -7.73 9.08
N ALA A 503 2.76 -6.79 8.42
CA ALA A 503 3.33 -5.48 8.10
C ALA A 503 3.67 -4.66 9.36
N ARG A 504 2.78 -4.65 10.36
CA ARG A 504 3.07 -4.00 11.65
C ARG A 504 4.28 -4.63 12.32
N ASN A 505 4.41 -5.95 12.36
CA ASN A 505 5.56 -6.63 12.98
C ASN A 505 6.92 -6.24 12.38
N VAL A 506 6.95 -5.67 11.17
CA VAL A 506 8.20 -5.18 10.54
C VAL A 506 8.37 -3.65 10.61
N GLY A 507 7.53 -2.97 11.39
CA GLY A 507 7.65 -1.54 11.69
C GLY A 507 6.70 -0.63 10.90
N ILE A 508 5.80 -1.17 10.08
CA ILE A 508 4.90 -0.36 9.25
C ILE A 508 3.72 0.17 10.10
N PRO A 509 3.46 1.49 10.12
CA PRO A 509 2.38 2.10 10.90
C PRO A 509 1.00 1.92 10.24
N VAL A 510 0.50 0.68 10.24
CA VAL A 510 -0.89 0.39 9.82
C VAL A 510 -1.83 0.76 10.95
N GLU A 511 -2.66 1.80 10.79
CA GLU A 511 -3.49 2.40 11.84
C GLU A 511 -4.90 1.81 11.92
N GLY A 512 -5.35 1.06 10.92
CA GLY A 512 -6.66 0.42 10.95
C GLY A 512 -6.98 -0.43 9.72
N ILE A 513 -8.10 -1.16 9.83
CA ILE A 513 -8.73 -1.93 8.77
C ILE A 513 -10.18 -1.47 8.67
N CYS A 514 -10.54 -0.82 7.57
CA CYS A 514 -11.90 -0.44 7.25
C CYS A 514 -12.55 -1.52 6.38
N TYR A 515 -13.48 -2.27 6.98
CA TYR A 515 -14.26 -3.25 6.25
C TYR A 515 -15.35 -2.53 5.44
N TYR A 516 -15.28 -2.67 4.12
CA TYR A 516 -16.08 -1.91 3.18
C TYR A 516 -16.72 -2.83 2.13
N PRO A 517 -18.04 -2.71 1.89
CA PRO A 517 -18.99 -1.98 2.73
C PRO A 517 -19.35 -2.76 4.00
N ILE A 518 -19.74 -2.06 5.05
CA ILE A 518 -20.14 -2.64 6.33
C ILE A 518 -21.60 -3.13 6.31
N ILE A 519 -22.40 -2.64 5.36
CA ILE A 519 -23.77 -3.10 5.07
C ILE A 519 -23.80 -3.77 3.70
N ASP A 520 -24.51 -4.89 3.56
CA ASP A 520 -24.87 -5.46 2.26
C ASP A 520 -25.51 -4.39 1.35
N HIS A 521 -25.18 -4.41 0.06
CA HIS A 521 -25.64 -3.40 -0.90
C HIS A 521 -26.11 -4.04 -2.20
N LEU A 522 -26.66 -3.19 -3.08
CA LEU A 522 -26.99 -3.60 -4.44
C LEU A 522 -25.81 -3.30 -5.38
N GLY A 523 -25.49 -4.23 -6.27
CA GLY A 523 -24.40 -4.09 -7.24
C GLY A 523 -24.60 -2.87 -8.16
N TRP A 524 -23.50 -2.20 -8.50
CA TRP A 524 -23.55 -0.97 -9.29
C TRP A 524 -24.16 -1.16 -10.69
N ASP A 525 -23.89 -2.32 -11.31
CA ASP A 525 -24.23 -2.60 -12.71
C ASP A 525 -25.63 -3.20 -12.91
N ASP A 526 -26.14 -3.95 -11.94
CA ASP A 526 -27.30 -4.82 -12.14
C ASP A 526 -28.26 -4.88 -10.94
N ASP A 527 -28.02 -4.09 -9.90
CA ASP A 527 -28.73 -4.15 -8.62
C ASP A 527 -28.73 -5.56 -7.99
N ARG A 528 -27.77 -6.44 -8.32
CA ARG A 528 -27.68 -7.75 -7.67
C ARG A 528 -27.48 -7.58 -6.16
N ASP A 529 -28.04 -8.49 -5.38
CA ASP A 529 -27.83 -8.46 -3.93
C ASP A 529 -26.39 -8.88 -3.61
N CYS A 530 -25.55 -7.91 -3.26
CA CYS A 530 -24.16 -8.12 -2.86
C CYS A 530 -24.11 -8.35 -1.35
N GLN A 531 -23.96 -9.61 -0.96
CA GLN A 531 -23.83 -10.04 0.43
C GLN A 531 -22.40 -9.83 0.93
N SER A 532 -21.96 -8.57 1.00
CA SER A 532 -20.60 -8.17 1.35
C SER A 532 -20.46 -7.66 2.78
N GLY A 533 -21.53 -7.21 3.43
CA GLY A 533 -21.48 -6.52 4.71
C GLY A 533 -21.32 -7.41 5.94
N LEU A 534 -20.96 -6.78 7.05
CA LEU A 534 -21.18 -7.33 8.40
C LEU A 534 -22.66 -7.27 8.76
N LEU A 535 -23.32 -6.20 8.35
CA LEU A 535 -24.71 -5.89 8.62
C LEU A 535 -25.57 -6.14 7.38
N SER A 536 -26.78 -6.67 7.58
CA SER A 536 -27.73 -6.85 6.48
C SER A 536 -28.31 -5.53 6.01
N ARG A 537 -28.72 -5.47 4.75
CA ARG A 537 -29.44 -4.31 4.20
C ARG A 537 -30.81 -4.08 4.85
N THR A 538 -31.48 -5.15 5.26
CA THR A 538 -32.81 -5.09 5.90
C THR A 538 -32.69 -4.69 7.37
N VAL A 539 -33.57 -3.79 7.81
CA VAL A 539 -33.73 -3.39 9.22
C VAL A 539 -34.97 -4.07 9.79
N ILE A 540 -34.83 -4.80 10.89
CA ILE A 540 -35.92 -5.48 11.61
C ILE A 540 -35.89 -5.01 13.05
N ASN A 541 -37.01 -4.49 13.56
CA ASN A 541 -37.11 -3.94 14.92
C ASN A 541 -36.02 -2.91 15.27
N GLY A 542 -35.63 -2.09 14.29
CA GLY A 542 -34.62 -1.04 14.47
C GLY A 542 -33.17 -1.52 14.47
N GLN A 543 -32.89 -2.78 14.11
CA GLN A 543 -31.53 -3.32 14.00
C GLN A 543 -31.33 -4.06 12.67
N ARG A 544 -30.08 -4.13 12.23
CA ARG A 544 -29.67 -4.97 11.10
C ARG A 544 -29.27 -6.36 11.58
N GLY A 545 -29.55 -7.37 10.77
CA GLY A 545 -29.01 -8.72 10.98
C GLY A 545 -27.48 -8.70 10.87
N VAL A 546 -26.81 -9.59 11.58
CA VAL A 546 -25.34 -9.66 11.63
C VAL A 546 -24.88 -10.96 10.98
N HIS A 547 -23.89 -10.85 10.11
CA HIS A 547 -23.22 -12.01 9.53
C HIS A 547 -22.25 -12.64 10.55
N LEU A 548 -22.73 -13.66 11.28
CA LEU A 548 -21.99 -14.30 12.37
C LEU A 548 -20.57 -14.79 12.00
N PRO A 549 -20.34 -15.46 10.84
CA PRO A 549 -18.99 -15.91 10.50
C PRO A 549 -17.98 -14.77 10.32
N LEU A 550 -18.42 -13.61 9.84
CA LEU A 550 -17.57 -12.42 9.72
C LEU A 550 -17.35 -11.77 11.09
N ALA A 551 -18.40 -11.65 11.91
CA ALA A 551 -18.28 -11.12 13.26
C ALA A 551 -17.28 -11.93 14.12
N GLN A 552 -17.31 -13.27 14.01
CA GLN A 552 -16.31 -14.15 14.63
C GLN A 552 -14.90 -13.91 14.07
N ALA A 553 -14.76 -13.75 12.75
CA ALA A 553 -13.48 -13.44 12.13
C ALA A 553 -12.89 -12.11 12.58
N MET A 554 -13.75 -11.13 12.87
CA MET A 554 -13.41 -9.81 13.40
C MET A 554 -13.12 -9.82 14.91
N GLY A 555 -13.47 -10.90 15.63
CA GLY A 555 -13.29 -11.00 17.07
C GLY A 555 -14.21 -10.08 17.88
N ILE A 556 -15.40 -9.77 17.36
CA ILE A 556 -16.37 -8.84 17.97
C ILE A 556 -17.57 -9.53 18.63
N ILE A 557 -17.67 -10.87 18.51
CA ILE A 557 -18.67 -11.71 19.18
C ILE A 557 -18.07 -13.00 19.74
#